data_AF-A0A5B1CGT7-F1
#
_entry.id   AF-A0A5B1CGT7-F1
#
_cell.length_a   1.000
_cell.length_b   1.000
_cell.length_c   1.000
_cell.angle_alpha   90.00
_cell.angle_beta   90.00
_cell.angle_gamma   90.00
#
_symmetry.space_group_name_H-M   'P 1'
#
loop_
_entity.id
_entity.type
_entity.pdbx_description
1 polymer ?
#
loop_
_entity_poly.entity_id
_entity_poly.type
_entity_poly.pdbx_seq_one_letter_code
_entity_poly.pdbx_strand_id
1 'polypeptide(L)'
;MFADSRACTLDFWILRKIILPRRYVNCYFFGMSYLPKHETMAGRAIVNLCIRSSAIAFAGVLAVLVSTQSASAQITPGRTLSASRDPLATLEEQLVNRLRATALDQRAYLKFVVKQVREGKLDIKLVVGIERYAIRRNPSLPFLYFERALRFEAGKRGVALPPVRQFATSVAPTFIPR
;
A
#
# COMPACT_ATOMS: atom_id res chain seq x y z
N MET A 1 18.95 5.43 24.13
CA MET A 1 18.31 6.48 23.29
C MET A 1 17.17 5.85 22.51
N PHE A 2 16.00 5.74 23.14
CA PHE A 2 14.72 5.34 22.55
C PHE A 2 13.86 6.60 22.53
N ALA A 3 13.73 7.26 21.39
CA ALA A 3 12.85 8.40 21.22
C ALA A 3 12.05 8.21 19.93
N ASP A 4 10.73 8.40 20.05
CA ASP A 4 9.71 8.40 19.01
C ASP A 4 9.20 7.07 18.44
N SER A 5 8.53 6.28 19.29
CA SER A 5 7.64 5.19 18.85
C SER A 5 6.16 5.60 18.70
N ARG A 6 5.79 6.86 19.00
CA ARG A 6 4.37 7.31 18.97
C ARG A 6 3.97 8.05 17.69
N ALA A 7 4.92 8.57 16.91
CA ALA A 7 4.63 9.23 15.63
C ALA A 7 4.37 8.26 14.47
N CYS A 8 4.79 6.98 14.57
CA CYS A 8 4.59 6.02 13.50
C CYS A 8 3.20 5.38 13.50
N THR A 9 2.48 5.33 14.62
CA THR A 9 1.19 4.62 14.68
C THR A 9 0.04 5.40 14.03
N LEU A 10 0.10 6.74 13.96
CA LEU A 10 -0.98 7.57 13.40
C LEU A 10 -1.03 7.58 11.86
N ASP A 11 0.12 7.50 11.18
CA ASP A 11 0.19 7.51 9.70
C ASP A 11 0.00 6.13 9.05
N PHE A 12 0.04 5.04 9.84
CA PHE A 12 -0.10 3.66 9.35
C PHE A 12 -1.53 3.30 8.92
N TRP A 13 -2.54 4.06 9.36
CA TRP A 13 -3.92 3.92 8.89
C TRP A 13 -4.09 4.32 7.41
N ILE A 14 -3.22 5.21 6.89
CA ILE A 14 -3.24 5.64 5.48
C ILE A 14 -2.66 4.54 4.56
N LEU A 15 -1.63 3.81 5.02
CA LEU A 15 -1.06 2.67 4.30
C LEU A 15 -2.07 1.53 4.12
N ARG A 16 -2.90 1.26 5.14
CA ARG A 16 -3.97 0.24 5.07
C ARG A 16 -5.11 0.66 4.12
N LYS A 17 -5.36 1.96 3.98
CA LYS A 17 -6.38 2.54 3.07
C LYS A 17 -5.96 2.55 1.59
N ILE A 18 -4.65 2.43 1.30
CA ILE A 18 -4.10 2.41 -0.08
C ILE A 18 -4.06 0.98 -0.65
N ILE A 19 -3.97 -0.05 0.20
CA ILE A 19 -3.84 -1.46 -0.20
C ILE A 19 -5.20 -2.17 -0.36
N LEU A 20 -6.30 -1.60 0.17
CA LEU A 20 -7.65 -2.15 0.00
C LEU A 20 -8.42 -1.41 -1.11
N PRO A 21 -9.08 -2.12 -2.05
CA PRO A 21 -9.88 -1.49 -3.09
C PRO A 21 -11.00 -0.64 -2.48
N ARG A 22 -11.17 0.56 -3.02
CA ARG A 22 -12.27 1.51 -2.74
C ARG A 22 -13.64 0.85 -2.96
N ARG A 23 -14.14 0.14 -1.96
CA ARG A 23 -15.57 -0.03 -1.69
C ARG A 23 -15.72 -0.10 -0.18
N TYR A 24 -15.74 1.05 0.47
CA TYR A 24 -16.77 1.39 1.44
C TYR A 24 -16.64 2.87 1.78
N VAL A 25 -17.78 3.51 1.70
CA VAL A 25 -18.00 4.94 1.81
C VAL A 25 -17.74 5.40 3.24
N ASN A 26 -17.20 6.60 3.34
CA ASN A 26 -17.34 7.58 4.41
C ASN A 26 -18.40 7.26 5.48
N CYS A 27 -17.99 7.18 6.74
CA CYS A 27 -18.64 7.77 7.92
C CYS A 27 -17.88 7.33 9.20
N TYR A 28 -17.84 8.23 10.19
CA TYR A 28 -17.21 8.13 11.53
C TYR A 28 -15.69 8.39 11.52
N PHE A 29 -15.18 9.59 11.83
CA PHE A 29 -15.41 10.39 13.05
C PHE A 29 -15.24 9.52 14.30
N PHE A 30 -14.05 9.53 14.91
CA PHE A 30 -13.91 9.36 16.36
C PHE A 30 -12.49 9.76 16.80
N GLY A 31 -12.40 10.91 17.47
CA GLY A 31 -11.29 11.16 18.39
C GLY A 31 -11.44 10.28 19.61
N MET A 32 -10.34 9.90 20.26
CA MET A 32 -10.37 9.41 21.63
C MET A 32 -9.07 9.77 22.32
N SER A 33 -9.15 10.87 23.05
CA SER A 33 -8.41 11.12 24.28
C SER A 33 -8.71 10.03 25.31
N TYR A 34 -7.73 9.76 26.16
CA TYR A 34 -7.82 8.81 27.26
C TYR A 34 -8.67 9.34 28.44
N LEU A 35 -9.51 8.44 28.99
CA LEU A 35 -9.89 8.22 30.42
C LEU A 35 -10.70 9.32 31.16
N PRO A 36 -11.41 9.02 32.29
CA PRO A 36 -11.85 7.73 32.86
C PRO A 36 -13.35 7.68 33.31
N LYS A 37 -13.86 6.45 33.46
CA LYS A 37 -14.64 5.91 34.59
C LYS A 37 -15.53 6.89 35.40
N HIS A 38 -16.83 6.92 35.10
CA HIS A 38 -17.89 6.75 36.10
C HIS A 38 -19.22 6.38 35.46
N GLU A 39 -19.94 5.52 36.16
CA GLU A 39 -21.26 4.97 35.85
C GLU A 39 -22.32 6.07 35.70
N THR A 40 -23.25 5.90 34.76
CA THR A 40 -24.69 6.12 34.99
C THR A 40 -25.50 5.59 33.80
N MET A 41 -26.47 4.75 34.12
CA MET A 41 -27.42 4.14 33.19
C MET A 41 -28.39 5.19 32.63
N ALA A 42 -28.49 5.33 31.31
CA ALA A 42 -29.69 5.84 30.64
C ALA A 42 -29.61 5.63 29.13
N GLY A 43 -30.72 5.19 28.52
CA GLY A 43 -31.02 5.56 27.13
C GLY A 43 -30.71 4.55 26.04
N ARG A 44 -31.32 3.36 26.14
CA ARG A 44 -31.71 2.58 24.96
C ARG A 44 -32.64 3.44 24.09
N ALA A 45 -32.37 3.52 22.78
CA ALA A 45 -33.34 3.58 21.66
C ALA A 45 -32.90 4.51 20.52
N ILE A 46 -32.07 4.02 19.59
CA ILE A 46 -32.10 4.48 18.18
C ILE A 46 -31.79 3.27 17.28
N VAL A 47 -32.74 2.33 17.23
CA VAL A 47 -32.85 1.32 16.18
C VAL A 47 -34.25 1.48 15.62
N ASN A 48 -34.35 1.52 14.29
CA ASN A 48 -35.56 1.68 13.47
C ASN A 48 -35.89 3.09 12.99
N LEU A 49 -35.24 3.56 11.91
CA LEU A 49 -35.91 4.42 10.92
C LEU A 49 -35.13 4.53 9.58
N CYS A 50 -34.96 3.42 8.86
CA CYS A 50 -34.52 3.49 7.45
C CYS A 50 -35.11 2.36 6.60
N ILE A 51 -36.31 1.89 6.96
CA ILE A 51 -37.06 0.88 6.20
C ILE A 51 -38.48 1.42 6.05
N ARG A 52 -38.69 2.38 5.14
CA ARG A 52 -40.00 2.85 4.65
C ARG A 52 -39.78 4.08 3.78
N SER A 53 -39.29 3.92 2.54
CA SER A 53 -39.42 4.93 1.46
C SER A 53 -38.77 4.42 0.17
N SER A 54 -39.40 3.50 -0.53
CA SER A 54 -39.14 3.23 -1.96
C SER A 54 -40.18 2.26 -2.51
N ALA A 55 -41.44 2.69 -2.51
CA ALA A 55 -42.53 2.00 -3.19
C ALA A 55 -43.37 3.01 -3.97
N ILE A 56 -42.77 3.67 -4.97
CA ILE A 56 -43.51 4.45 -5.97
C ILE A 56 -42.82 4.32 -7.34
N ALA A 57 -43.63 3.95 -8.34
CA ALA A 57 -43.44 4.04 -9.79
C ALA A 57 -42.68 2.92 -10.54
N PHE A 58 -43.35 1.79 -10.76
CA PHE A 58 -42.99 0.73 -11.73
C PHE A 58 -44.00 0.68 -12.92
N ALA A 59 -44.27 1.81 -13.59
CA ALA A 59 -45.32 1.87 -14.63
C ALA A 59 -44.95 2.71 -15.88
N GLY A 60 -43.71 2.65 -16.37
CA GLY A 60 -43.32 3.46 -17.53
C GLY A 60 -42.06 3.05 -18.31
N VAL A 61 -41.72 1.76 -18.39
CA VAL A 61 -40.46 1.29 -19.04
C VAL A 61 -40.71 0.31 -20.19
N LEU A 62 -41.83 0.44 -20.91
CA LEU A 62 -42.22 -0.50 -21.98
C LEU A 62 -42.17 0.08 -23.41
N ALA A 63 -41.52 1.23 -23.64
CA ALA A 63 -41.55 1.91 -24.95
C ALA A 63 -40.17 2.33 -25.53
N VAL A 64 -39.06 1.68 -25.15
CA VAL A 64 -37.73 1.95 -25.73
C VAL A 64 -37.04 0.64 -26.13
N LEU A 65 -37.65 -0.11 -27.06
CA LEU A 65 -37.05 -1.33 -27.63
C LEU A 65 -36.80 -1.26 -29.14
N VAL A 66 -37.02 -0.11 -29.80
CA VAL A 66 -36.84 0.02 -31.25
C VAL A 66 -35.82 1.10 -31.55
N SER A 67 -34.55 0.72 -31.69
CA SER A 67 -33.51 1.34 -32.54
C SER A 67 -32.12 1.17 -31.91
N THR A 68 -31.53 -0.02 -32.05
CA THR A 68 -30.06 -0.16 -31.94
C THR A 68 -29.55 -0.74 -33.25
N GLN A 69 -29.05 0.15 -34.11
CA GLN A 69 -28.27 -0.24 -35.28
C GLN A 69 -26.94 -0.83 -34.78
N SER A 70 -26.65 -2.05 -35.19
CA SER A 70 -25.43 -2.77 -34.86
C SER A 70 -24.24 -2.16 -35.61
N ALA A 71 -23.56 -1.19 -35.00
CA ALA A 71 -22.25 -0.77 -35.46
C ALA A 71 -21.21 -1.82 -35.03
N SER A 72 -20.71 -2.64 -35.98
CA SER A 72 -19.62 -3.57 -35.73
C SER A 72 -18.29 -2.81 -35.69
N ALA A 73 -17.90 -2.33 -34.51
CA ALA A 73 -16.56 -1.82 -34.28
C ALA A 73 -15.55 -2.98 -34.40
N GLN A 74 -14.74 -3.00 -35.46
CA GLN A 74 -13.61 -3.92 -35.57
C GLN A 74 -12.53 -3.52 -34.56
N ILE A 75 -12.54 -4.18 -33.42
CA ILE A 75 -11.49 -4.09 -32.42
C ILE A 75 -10.29 -4.84 -32.98
N THR A 76 -9.32 -4.10 -33.52
CA THR A 76 -7.99 -4.65 -33.79
C THR A 76 -7.34 -4.93 -32.43
N PRO A 77 -7.12 -6.19 -32.00
CA PRO A 77 -6.39 -6.45 -30.77
C PRO A 77 -4.97 -5.94 -30.96
N GLY A 78 -4.58 -4.91 -30.20
CA GLY A 78 -3.21 -4.42 -30.20
C GLY A 78 -2.26 -5.58 -29.92
N ARG A 79 -1.35 -5.85 -30.86
CA ARG A 79 -0.26 -6.83 -30.71
C ARG A 79 0.48 -6.52 -29.42
N THR A 80 0.21 -7.28 -28.37
CA THR A 80 1.05 -7.28 -27.17
C THR A 80 2.24 -8.17 -27.51
N LEU A 81 3.37 -7.56 -27.82
CA LEU A 81 4.65 -8.25 -27.90
C LEU A 81 4.93 -8.81 -26.49
N SER A 82 4.56 -10.06 -26.25
CA SER A 82 4.85 -10.80 -25.03
C SER A 82 6.33 -11.18 -24.99
N ALA A 83 7.21 -10.19 -24.95
CA ALA A 83 8.50 -10.38 -24.30
C ALA A 83 8.16 -10.59 -22.82
N SER A 84 8.25 -11.83 -22.35
CA SER A 84 8.08 -12.20 -20.95
C SER A 84 9.16 -11.50 -20.12
N ARG A 85 8.93 -10.22 -19.78
CA ARG A 85 9.79 -9.45 -18.87
C ARG A 85 9.45 -9.94 -17.47
N ASP A 86 10.46 -10.46 -16.77
CA ASP A 86 10.32 -10.83 -15.36
C ASP A 86 9.83 -9.60 -14.57
N PRO A 87 8.61 -9.61 -14.01
CA PRO A 87 8.05 -8.48 -13.28
C PRO A 87 8.87 -8.11 -12.03
N LEU A 88 9.73 -9.03 -11.55
CA LEU A 88 10.61 -8.80 -10.41
C LEU A 88 11.88 -8.04 -10.80
N ALA A 89 12.42 -8.29 -12.01
CA ALA A 89 13.57 -7.56 -12.51
C ALA A 89 13.23 -6.07 -12.71
N THR A 90 12.02 -5.77 -13.20
CA THR A 90 11.50 -4.40 -13.29
C THR A 90 11.19 -3.78 -11.93
N LEU A 91 10.85 -4.57 -10.91
CA LEU A 91 10.60 -4.06 -9.56
C LEU A 91 11.85 -3.49 -8.91
N GLU A 92 13.00 -4.18 -9.02
CA GLU A 92 14.27 -3.68 -8.47
C GLU A 92 14.64 -2.32 -9.06
N GLU A 93 14.66 -2.23 -10.38
CA GLU A 93 14.99 -1.01 -11.10
C GLU A 93 14.02 0.12 -10.77
N GLN A 94 12.71 -0.18 -10.70
CA GLN A 94 11.70 0.79 -10.28
C GLN A 94 11.98 1.33 -8.86
N LEU A 95 12.28 0.47 -7.89
CA LEU A 95 12.56 0.87 -6.52
C LEU A 95 13.81 1.73 -6.43
N VAL A 96 14.89 1.34 -7.11
CA VAL A 96 16.15 2.09 -7.13
C VAL A 96 15.92 3.50 -7.67
N ASN A 97 15.22 3.61 -8.80
CA ASN A 97 14.96 4.87 -9.47
C ASN A 97 14.02 5.77 -8.64
N ARG A 98 12.92 5.23 -8.11
CA ARG A 98 11.89 6.04 -7.44
C ARG A 98 12.25 6.40 -6.00
N LEU A 99 13.01 5.54 -5.30
CA LEU A 99 13.50 5.83 -3.94
C LEU A 99 14.83 6.60 -3.93
N ARG A 100 15.39 6.93 -5.10
CA ARG A 100 16.70 7.62 -5.22
C ARG A 100 17.81 6.88 -4.49
N ALA A 101 17.82 5.54 -4.56
CA ALA A 101 18.79 4.70 -3.88
C ALA A 101 20.14 4.67 -4.63
N THR A 102 20.92 5.74 -4.49
CA THR A 102 22.21 5.89 -5.19
C THR A 102 23.35 5.15 -4.49
N ALA A 103 23.29 5.02 -3.17
CA ALA A 103 24.33 4.33 -2.39
C ALA A 103 24.31 2.81 -2.61
N LEU A 104 25.49 2.20 -2.61
CA LEU A 104 25.66 0.75 -2.83
C LEU A 104 24.93 -0.08 -1.76
N ASP A 105 25.01 0.33 -0.49
CA ASP A 105 24.35 -0.37 0.62
C ASP A 105 22.83 -0.35 0.48
N GLN A 106 22.28 0.76 -0.01
CA GLN A 106 20.85 0.91 -0.25
C GLN A 106 20.38 0.00 -1.39
N ARG A 107 21.17 -0.10 -2.46
CA ARG A 107 20.92 -1.03 -3.57
C ARG A 107 21.01 -2.48 -3.12
N ALA A 108 22.00 -2.82 -2.30
CA ALA A 108 22.15 -4.16 -1.71
C ALA A 108 20.93 -4.53 -0.83
N TYR A 109 20.43 -3.58 -0.04
CA TYR A 109 19.20 -3.74 0.72
C TYR A 109 17.99 -3.99 -0.19
N LEU A 110 17.82 -3.22 -1.26
CA LEU A 110 16.71 -3.42 -2.19
C LEU A 110 16.79 -4.78 -2.91
N LYS A 111 17.98 -5.22 -3.30
CA LYS A 111 18.21 -6.58 -3.84
C LYS A 111 17.77 -7.66 -2.86
N PHE A 112 18.12 -7.50 -1.58
CA PHE A 112 17.67 -8.41 -0.53
C PHE A 112 16.14 -8.42 -0.40
N VAL A 113 15.48 -7.26 -0.41
CA VAL A 113 14.02 -7.17 -0.38
C VAL A 113 13.38 -7.88 -1.57
N VAL A 114 13.89 -7.65 -2.79
CA VAL A 114 13.37 -8.31 -4.01
C VAL A 114 13.57 -9.83 -3.94
N LYS A 115 14.69 -10.30 -3.35
CA LYS A 115 14.89 -11.72 -3.09
C LYS A 115 13.82 -12.28 -2.15
N GLN A 116 13.50 -11.59 -1.05
CA GLN A 116 12.44 -12.02 -0.12
C GLN A 116 11.05 -12.04 -0.78
N VAL A 117 10.81 -11.14 -1.73
CA VAL A 117 9.58 -11.11 -2.53
C VAL A 117 9.54 -12.29 -3.51
N ARG A 118 10.66 -12.60 -4.18
CA ARG A 118 10.80 -13.76 -5.06
C ARG A 118 10.56 -15.08 -4.31
N GLU A 119 11.01 -15.15 -3.06
CA GLU A 119 10.78 -16.29 -2.16
C GLU A 119 9.34 -16.36 -1.61
N GLY A 120 8.47 -15.39 -1.95
CA GLY A 120 7.07 -15.36 -1.47
C GLY A 120 6.91 -14.97 0.00
N LYS A 121 7.99 -14.63 0.70
CA LYS A 121 7.96 -14.17 2.11
C LYS A 121 7.37 -12.76 2.23
N LEU A 122 7.56 -11.94 1.19
CA LEU A 122 6.93 -10.62 1.08
C LEU A 122 6.06 -10.55 -0.17
N ASP A 123 4.92 -9.86 -0.05
CA ASP A 123 4.03 -9.60 -1.17
C ASP A 123 4.53 -8.37 -1.96
N ILE A 124 4.57 -8.49 -3.30
CA ILE A 124 4.90 -7.39 -4.21
C ILE A 124 4.01 -6.17 -3.94
N LYS A 125 2.71 -6.38 -3.71
CA LYS A 125 1.74 -5.30 -3.49
C LYS A 125 2.05 -4.49 -2.23
N LEU A 126 2.55 -5.16 -1.19
CA LEU A 126 2.99 -4.51 0.03
C LEU A 126 4.15 -3.56 -0.27
N VAL A 127 5.19 -4.07 -0.95
CA VAL A 127 6.40 -3.30 -1.27
C VAL A 127 6.06 -2.07 -2.11
N VAL A 128 5.25 -2.23 -3.16
CA VAL A 128 4.80 -1.10 -4.01
C VAL A 128 3.92 -0.12 -3.23
N GLY A 129 3.08 -0.59 -2.32
CA GLY A 129 2.28 0.26 -1.44
C GLY A 129 3.15 1.13 -0.52
N ILE A 130 4.19 0.53 0.06
CA ILE A 130 5.13 1.21 0.95
C ILE A 130 6.01 2.18 0.18
N GLU A 131 6.45 1.83 -1.02
CA GLU A 131 7.17 2.73 -1.93
C GLU A 131 6.37 4.02 -2.17
N ARG A 132 5.11 3.87 -2.56
CA ARG A 132 4.20 5.01 -2.80
C ARG A 132 3.98 5.83 -1.52
N TYR A 133 3.85 5.18 -0.37
CA TYR A 133 3.73 5.87 0.91
C TYR A 133 4.98 6.70 1.23
N ALA A 134 6.17 6.12 1.06
CA ALA A 134 7.42 6.79 1.37
C ALA A 134 7.62 8.05 0.54
N ILE A 135 7.33 7.98 -0.76
CA ILE A 135 7.38 9.13 -1.68
C ILE A 135 6.38 10.21 -1.27
N ARG A 136 5.14 9.82 -0.92
CA ARG A 136 4.12 10.77 -0.48
C ARG A 136 4.48 11.44 0.85
N ARG A 137 5.11 10.70 1.77
CA ARG A 137 5.43 11.20 3.11
C ARG A 137 6.57 12.21 3.09
N ASN A 138 7.66 11.89 2.41
CA ASN A 138 8.79 12.78 2.27
C ASN A 138 9.53 12.51 0.95
N PRO A 139 9.32 13.35 -0.08
CA PRO A 139 9.96 13.15 -1.38
C PRO A 139 11.47 13.46 -1.38
N SER A 140 11.98 14.17 -0.37
CA SER A 140 13.42 14.49 -0.26
C SER A 140 14.22 13.27 0.21
N LEU A 141 13.67 12.48 1.14
CA LEU A 141 14.33 11.31 1.73
C LEU A 141 13.42 10.07 1.71
N PRO A 142 12.96 9.61 0.53
CA PRO A 142 11.97 8.53 0.44
C PRO A 142 12.52 7.20 0.97
N PHE A 143 13.81 6.91 0.76
CA PHE A 143 14.41 5.65 1.17
C PHE A 143 14.35 5.38 2.68
N LEU A 144 14.60 6.39 3.53
CA LEU A 144 14.57 6.21 4.99
C LEU A 144 13.18 5.83 5.51
N TYR A 145 12.12 6.42 4.95
CA TYR A 145 10.74 6.10 5.32
C TYR A 145 10.33 4.74 4.77
N PHE A 146 10.78 4.40 3.57
CA PHE A 146 10.58 3.08 2.98
C PHE A 146 11.18 1.98 3.87
N GLU A 147 12.44 2.11 4.28
CA GLU A 147 13.12 1.13 5.16
C GLU A 147 12.33 0.93 6.46
N ARG A 148 12.01 2.03 7.15
CA ARG A 148 11.30 1.98 8.44
C ARG A 148 9.93 1.31 8.31
N ALA A 149 9.14 1.71 7.33
CA ALA A 149 7.80 1.16 7.11
C ALA A 149 7.85 -0.31 6.69
N LEU A 150 8.80 -0.68 5.83
CA LEU A 150 8.96 -2.06 5.38
C LEU A 150 9.38 -2.98 6.52
N ARG A 151 10.32 -2.57 7.37
CA ARG A 151 10.74 -3.34 8.54
C ARG A 151 9.58 -3.58 9.51
N PHE A 152 8.74 -2.58 9.72
CA PHE A 152 7.56 -2.71 10.58
C PHE A 152 6.52 -3.67 9.99
N GLU A 153 6.18 -3.53 8.70
CA GLU A 153 5.20 -4.40 8.04
C GLU A 153 5.69 -5.84 7.88
N ALA A 154 6.99 -6.03 7.58
CA ALA A 154 7.60 -7.35 7.53
C ALA A 154 7.61 -8.02 8.90
N GLY A 155 7.91 -7.26 9.97
CA GLY A 155 7.87 -7.73 11.35
C GLY A 155 6.50 -8.26 11.76
N LYS A 156 5.41 -7.61 11.33
CA LYS A 156 4.04 -8.11 11.56
C LYS A 156 3.76 -9.46 10.89
N ARG A 157 4.45 -9.76 9.79
CA ARG A 157 4.32 -11.00 9.03
C ARG A 157 5.34 -12.06 9.46
N GLY A 158 6.09 -11.81 10.52
CA GLY A 158 7.14 -12.71 11.01
C GLY A 158 8.41 -12.71 10.15
N VAL A 159 8.58 -11.76 9.23
CA VAL A 159 9.79 -11.65 8.42
C VAL A 159 10.70 -10.58 9.02
N ALA A 160 11.82 -11.02 9.59
CA ALA A 160 12.83 -10.10 10.11
C ALA A 160 13.64 -9.50 8.94
N LEU A 161 13.56 -8.18 8.78
CA LEU A 161 14.39 -7.45 7.81
C LEU A 161 15.53 -6.71 8.53
N PRO A 162 16.79 -6.98 8.17
CA PRO A 162 17.94 -6.28 8.72
C PRO A 162 17.94 -4.79 8.31
N PRO A 163 18.40 -3.87 9.17
CA PRO A 163 18.59 -2.47 8.79
C PRO A 163 19.67 -2.30 7.70
N VAL A 164 19.54 -1.24 6.90
CA VAL A 164 20.46 -0.94 5.78
C VAL A 164 21.91 -0.79 6.25
N ARG A 165 22.11 -0.29 7.48
CA ARG A 165 23.44 -0.14 8.09
C ARG A 165 24.22 -1.45 8.20
N GLN A 166 23.54 -2.60 8.27
CA GLN A 166 24.22 -3.91 8.32
C GLN A 166 24.80 -4.32 6.96
N PHE A 167 24.29 -3.77 5.85
CA PHE A 167 24.80 -4.05 4.51
C PHE A 167 26.06 -3.23 4.18
N ALA A 168 26.29 -2.10 4.86
CA ALA A 168 27.50 -1.31 4.70
C ALA A 168 28.77 -2.06 5.18
N THR A 169 28.61 -2.97 6.15
CA THR A 169 29.74 -3.68 6.76
C THR A 169 30.17 -4.92 5.98
N SER A 170 29.31 -5.49 5.14
CA SER A 170 29.64 -6.70 4.38
C SER A 170 30.44 -6.42 3.10
N VAL A 171 30.51 -5.16 2.67
CA VAL A 171 31.40 -4.71 1.58
C VAL A 171 32.69 -4.19 2.20
N ALA A 172 33.40 -5.06 2.93
CA ALA A 172 34.73 -4.72 3.40
C ALA A 172 35.60 -4.38 2.18
N PRO A 173 36.30 -3.23 2.17
CA PRO A 173 37.20 -2.90 1.09
C PRO A 173 38.30 -3.96 1.11
N THR A 174 38.36 -4.79 0.07
CA THR A 174 39.55 -5.58 -0.21
C THR A 174 40.67 -4.57 -0.49
N PHE A 175 41.39 -4.19 0.57
CA PHE A 175 42.63 -3.45 0.46
C PHE A 175 43.60 -4.38 -0.25
N ILE A 176 43.77 -4.20 -1.56
CA ILE A 176 44.82 -4.85 -2.34
C ILE A 176 46.05 -3.96 -2.14
N PRO A 177 47.02 -4.33 -1.29
CA PRO A 177 48.28 -3.61 -1.25
C PRO A 177 48.94 -3.73 -2.64
N ARG A 178 49.34 -2.59 -3.21
CA ARG A 178 50.24 -2.55 -4.36
C ARG A 178 51.65 -2.88 -3.94
#